data_AF-A0A2T0VV13-F1
#
_entry.id   AF-A0A2T0VV13-F1
#
_cell.length_a   1.000
_cell.length_b   1.000
_cell.length_c   1.000
_cell.angle_alpha   90.00
_cell.angle_beta   90.00
_cell.angle_gamma   90.00
#
_symmetry.space_group_name_H-M   'P 1'
#
loop_
_entity.id
_entity.type
_entity.pdbx_description
1 polymer ?
#
loop_
_entity_poly.entity_id
_entity_poly.type
_entity_poly.pdbx_seq_one_letter_code
_entity_poly.pdbx_strand_id
1 'polypeptide(L)'
;MSDTSIIANKLAALLSEDEIYVGRARIISQSGAPTPLAALLNEIDATVLERTLVFSIDDVNVSMIVAGRRLRGLVDVSGNLPEAESVIGKVLSRDEPETLQAAGDLMMLLCASASQVTVRSLPSQPFGTSAEAGISAAGLAKLWHIDLDAKPVALIERFFAAHSNGMTAYLYVSNGDVAKTVGDVAMLDALWSTQIATFRKRHRSVLPQQEGPRLICLNEPLGENTTVAVAIDGNDVGLFSYKPSQMPKLVSAWTSALG
;
A
#
# COMPACT_ATOMS: atom_id res chain seq x y z
N MET A 1 -7.67 -9.92 22.69
CA MET A 1 -7.59 -10.18 21.24
C MET A 1 -6.69 -11.38 21.06
N SER A 2 -7.14 -12.41 20.35
CA SER A 2 -6.48 -13.71 20.31
C SER A 2 -5.23 -13.68 19.43
N ASP A 3 -4.12 -14.22 19.92
CA ASP A 3 -2.85 -14.42 19.19
C ASP A 3 -3.04 -15.04 17.79
N THR A 4 -4.14 -15.76 17.60
CA THR A 4 -4.55 -16.40 16.35
C THR A 4 -4.71 -15.42 15.18
N SER A 5 -5.21 -14.20 15.39
CA SER A 5 -5.40 -13.24 14.28
C SER A 5 -4.06 -12.63 13.82
N ILE A 6 -3.14 -12.40 14.77
CA ILE A 6 -1.78 -11.92 14.48
C ILE A 6 -1.00 -12.98 13.71
N ILE A 7 -1.13 -14.24 14.11
CA ILE A 7 -0.50 -15.37 13.42
C ILE A 7 -1.09 -15.55 12.01
N ALA A 8 -2.41 -15.43 11.85
CA ALA A 8 -3.06 -15.52 10.54
C ALA A 8 -2.59 -14.41 9.58
N ASN A 9 -2.50 -13.16 10.04
CA ASN A 9 -2.01 -12.05 9.23
C ASN A 9 -0.54 -12.22 8.83
N LYS A 10 0.31 -12.72 9.74
CA LYS A 10 1.73 -13.00 9.46
C LYS A 10 1.91 -14.19 8.52
N LEU A 11 1.10 -15.25 8.65
CA LEU A 11 1.08 -16.37 7.73
C LEU A 11 0.63 -15.94 6.34
N ALA A 12 -0.41 -15.11 6.24
CA ALA A 12 -0.87 -14.57 4.96
C ALA A 12 0.21 -13.71 4.28
N ALA A 13 0.93 -12.89 5.05
CA ALA A 13 2.05 -12.10 4.53
C ALA A 13 3.28 -12.94 4.14
N LEU A 14 3.50 -14.08 4.78
CA LEU A 14 4.58 -15.03 4.40
C LEU A 14 4.19 -15.93 3.22
N LEU A 15 2.89 -16.20 3.04
CA LEU A 15 2.34 -17.01 1.96
C LEU A 15 2.07 -16.21 0.68
N SER A 16 2.11 -14.87 0.72
CA SER A 16 2.07 -14.07 -0.48
C SER A 16 3.40 -14.22 -1.23
N GLU A 17 3.41 -15.06 -2.26
CA GLU A 17 4.57 -15.30 -3.14
C GLU A 17 4.97 -14.08 -4.01
N ASP A 18 4.31 -12.94 -3.84
CA ASP A 18 4.50 -11.72 -4.64
C ASP A 18 5.42 -10.69 -3.94
N GLU A 19 6.59 -11.11 -3.44
CA GLU A 19 7.60 -10.13 -3.07
C GLU A 19 8.20 -9.49 -4.33
N ILE A 20 7.73 -8.29 -4.67
CA ILE A 20 8.24 -7.53 -5.80
C ILE A 20 9.49 -6.77 -5.36
N TYR A 21 10.56 -6.87 -6.14
CA TYR A 21 11.84 -6.21 -5.90
C TYR A 21 12.12 -5.14 -6.95
N VAL A 22 12.60 -3.97 -6.51
CA VAL A 22 13.13 -2.90 -7.37
C VAL A 22 14.53 -2.57 -6.89
N GLY A 23 15.53 -2.69 -7.78
CA GLY A 23 16.91 -2.31 -7.44
C GLY A 23 17.52 -3.04 -6.23
N ARG A 24 17.13 -4.30 -5.98
CA ARG A 24 17.50 -5.12 -4.79
C ARG A 24 16.86 -4.66 -3.46
N ALA A 25 15.87 -3.78 -3.51
CA ALA A 25 15.01 -3.44 -2.39
C ALA A 25 13.64 -4.11 -2.55
N ARG A 26 13.06 -4.61 -1.47
CA ARG A 26 11.72 -5.20 -1.48
C ARG A 26 10.68 -4.09 -1.40
N ILE A 27 9.67 -4.07 -2.27
CA ILE A 27 8.55 -3.14 -2.15
C ILE A 27 7.68 -3.58 -0.96
N ILE A 28 7.40 -2.65 -0.04
CA ILE A 28 6.54 -2.89 1.13
C ILE A 28 5.27 -2.04 1.13
N SER A 29 5.24 -0.98 0.32
CA SER A 29 4.04 -0.19 0.03
C SER A 29 4.14 0.37 -1.38
N GLN A 30 3.05 0.29 -2.15
CA GLN A 30 2.94 0.88 -3.48
C GLN A 30 1.57 1.51 -3.64
N SER A 31 1.52 2.70 -4.24
CA SER A 31 0.28 3.47 -4.39
C SER A 31 -0.48 3.63 -3.07
N GLY A 32 0.25 3.78 -1.96
CA GLY A 32 -0.31 3.98 -0.63
C GLY A 32 -0.98 2.76 0.04
N ALA A 33 -0.83 1.53 -0.47
CA ALA A 33 -1.29 0.33 0.25
C ALA A 33 -0.21 -0.77 0.39
N PRO A 34 -0.08 -1.38 1.59
CA PRO A 34 -0.60 -0.85 2.87
C PRO A 34 -0.11 0.58 3.10
N THR A 35 -0.73 1.34 4.01
CA THR A 35 -0.30 2.74 4.20
C THR A 35 1.22 2.77 4.47
N PRO A 36 1.98 3.68 3.85
CA PRO A 36 3.44 3.68 3.91
C PRO A 36 3.99 3.52 5.34
N LEU A 37 3.36 4.20 6.28
CA LEU A 37 3.73 4.18 7.69
C LEU A 37 3.40 2.84 8.38
N ALA A 38 2.26 2.22 8.06
CA ALA A 38 1.93 0.88 8.56
C ALA A 38 2.87 -0.19 7.97
N ALA A 39 3.24 -0.07 6.69
CA ALA A 39 4.22 -0.94 6.05
C ALA A 39 5.57 -0.93 6.79
N LEU A 40 6.05 0.28 7.13
CA LEU A 40 7.27 0.48 7.91
C LEU A 40 7.20 -0.19 9.29
N LEU A 41 6.11 0.04 10.02
CA LEU A 41 5.94 -0.53 11.34
C LEU A 41 5.82 -2.06 11.30
N ASN A 42 5.19 -2.62 10.27
CA ASN A 42 5.13 -4.06 10.07
C ASN A 42 6.52 -4.65 9.80
N GLU A 43 7.37 -3.95 9.05
CA GLU A 43 8.75 -4.36 8.83
C GLU A 43 9.59 -4.33 10.12
N ILE A 44 9.39 -3.29 10.95
CA ILE A 44 10.00 -3.19 12.27
C ILE A 44 9.55 -4.37 13.14
N ASP A 45 8.25 -4.70 13.14
CA ASP A 45 7.70 -5.81 13.91
C ASP A 45 8.15 -7.19 13.41
N ALA A 46 8.48 -7.33 12.13
CA ALA A 46 9.01 -8.56 11.55
C ALA A 46 10.50 -8.78 11.90
N THR A 47 11.23 -7.72 12.27
CA THR A 47 12.67 -7.77 12.50
C THR A 47 13.01 -8.20 13.93
N VAL A 48 13.44 -9.45 14.09
CA VAL A 48 13.82 -10.04 15.39
C VAL A 48 15.28 -9.78 15.74
N LEU A 49 16.19 -10.02 14.80
CA LEU A 49 17.62 -9.80 15.01
C LEU A 49 17.98 -8.34 14.75
N GLU A 50 18.94 -7.82 15.49
CA GLU A 50 19.43 -6.45 15.32
C GLU A 50 19.95 -6.25 13.89
N ARG A 51 19.37 -5.29 13.17
CA ARG A 51 19.75 -4.92 11.81
C ARG A 51 19.51 -3.44 11.56
N THR A 52 20.18 -2.94 10.53
CA THR A 52 19.87 -1.62 9.97
C THR A 52 18.86 -1.81 8.85
N LEU A 53 17.66 -1.26 9.01
CA LEU A 53 16.66 -1.20 7.93
C LEU A 53 16.80 0.12 7.20
N VAL A 54 16.98 0.07 5.88
CA VAL A 54 17.02 1.24 5.01
C VAL A 54 15.74 1.27 4.21
N PHE A 55 14.87 2.23 4.51
CA PHE A 55 13.64 2.48 3.78
C PHE A 55 13.88 3.53 2.72
N SER A 56 13.60 3.23 1.45
CA SER A 56 13.50 4.24 0.40
C SER A 56 12.04 4.63 0.27
N ILE A 57 11.71 5.86 0.67
CA ILE A 57 10.41 6.49 0.57
C ILE A 57 10.52 7.48 -0.59
N ASP A 58 10.08 7.07 -1.77
CA ASP A 58 10.41 7.72 -3.04
C ASP A 58 11.94 7.99 -3.15
N ASP A 59 12.37 9.25 -3.19
CA ASP A 59 13.77 9.67 -3.32
C ASP A 59 14.51 9.84 -1.97
N VAL A 60 13.82 9.64 -0.83
CA VAL A 60 14.39 9.80 0.51
C VAL A 60 14.67 8.45 1.15
N ASN A 61 15.92 8.22 1.53
CA ASN A 61 16.35 7.06 2.30
C ASN A 61 16.35 7.36 3.80
N VAL A 62 15.70 6.52 4.59
CA VAL A 62 15.73 6.56 6.05
C VAL A 62 16.36 5.29 6.58
N SER A 63 17.47 5.43 7.29
CA SER A 63 18.17 4.32 7.93
C SER A 63 17.77 4.24 9.41
N MET A 64 17.32 3.06 9.84
CA MET A 64 16.82 2.82 11.19
C MET A 64 17.51 1.61 11.80
N ILE A 65 17.86 1.68 13.09
CA ILE A 65 18.25 0.49 13.85
C ILE A 65 17.03 -0.17 14.45
N VAL A 66 16.86 -1.45 14.17
CA VAL A 66 15.75 -2.25 14.67
C VAL A 66 16.28 -3.53 15.30
N ALA A 67 15.78 -3.85 16.49
CA ALA A 67 16.16 -5.07 17.22
C ALA A 67 14.97 -5.57 18.04
N GLY A 68 14.77 -6.89 18.09
CA GLY A 68 13.75 -7.50 18.94
C GLY A 68 12.34 -6.94 18.70
N ARG A 69 12.00 -6.61 17.45
CA ARG A 69 10.72 -6.02 17.02
C ARG A 69 10.47 -4.60 17.53
N ARG A 70 11.56 -3.89 17.81
CA ARG A 70 11.56 -2.53 18.36
C ARG A 70 12.46 -1.61 17.53
N LEU A 71 11.97 -0.41 17.28
CA LEU A 71 12.78 0.67 16.72
C LEU A 71 13.66 1.26 17.83
N ARG A 72 14.97 1.24 17.61
CA ARG A 72 15.97 1.82 18.51
C ARG A 72 16.20 3.29 18.21
N GLY A 73 16.19 3.68 16.94
CA GLY A 73 16.34 5.08 16.50
C GLY A 73 16.69 5.20 15.03
N LEU A 74 16.81 6.45 14.58
CA LEU A 74 17.15 6.81 13.20
C LEU A 74 18.66 7.07 13.13
N VAL A 75 19.34 6.37 12.22
CA VAL A 75 20.79 6.49 12.01
C VAL A 75 21.11 7.62 11.06
N ASP A 76 20.33 7.71 9.99
CA ASP A 76 20.58 8.63 8.89
C ASP A 76 19.29 8.86 8.10
N VAL A 77 19.16 10.05 7.53
CA VAL A 77 18.07 10.41 6.62
C VAL A 77 18.70 11.17 5.46
N SER A 78 18.58 10.63 4.25
CA SER A 78 19.11 11.31 3.07
C SER A 78 18.23 12.49 2.70
N GLY A 79 18.84 13.57 2.23
CA GLY A 79 18.14 14.79 1.87
C GLY A 79 18.31 15.86 2.95
N ASN A 80 18.21 17.12 2.53
CA ASN A 80 18.39 18.25 3.44
C ASN A 80 17.06 18.56 4.14
N LEU A 81 16.71 17.75 5.15
CA LEU A 81 15.50 17.87 5.94
C LEU A 81 15.84 18.40 7.34
N PRO A 82 15.62 19.70 7.63
CA PRO A 82 15.90 20.28 8.93
C PRO A 82 15.20 19.56 10.09
N GLU A 83 14.01 19.01 9.85
CA GLU A 83 13.22 18.26 10.81
C GLU A 83 13.97 17.00 11.30
N ALA A 84 14.83 16.41 10.46
CA ALA A 84 15.57 15.20 10.76
C ALA A 84 16.76 15.42 11.72
N GLU A 85 17.32 16.63 11.78
CA GLU A 85 18.46 16.96 12.67
C GLU A 85 18.12 16.73 14.15
N SER A 86 16.84 16.89 14.51
CA SER A 86 16.37 16.72 15.88
C SER A 86 16.27 15.26 16.33
N VAL A 87 16.34 14.29 15.42
CA VAL A 87 16.09 12.86 15.68
C VAL A 87 17.22 11.92 15.24
N ILE A 88 18.03 12.32 14.25
CA ILE A 88 19.16 11.52 13.77
C ILE A 88 20.17 11.30 14.90
N GLY A 89 20.64 10.05 15.05
CA GLY A 89 21.62 9.66 16.06
C GLY A 89 21.05 9.54 17.49
N LYS A 90 19.77 9.86 17.69
CA LYS A 90 19.13 9.76 19.01
C LYS A 90 18.43 8.43 19.21
N VAL A 91 18.56 7.90 20.41
CA VAL A 91 17.86 6.70 20.83
C VAL A 91 16.43 7.05 21.18
N LEU A 92 15.48 6.30 20.64
CA LEU A 92 14.07 6.49 20.96
C LEU A 92 13.74 5.84 22.31
N SER A 93 13.34 6.68 23.25
CA SER A 93 12.85 6.28 24.57
C SER A 93 11.47 6.86 24.83
N ARG A 94 10.68 6.20 25.69
CA ARG A 94 9.41 6.76 26.20
C ARG A 94 9.62 7.92 27.16
N ASP A 95 10.80 7.99 27.76
CA ASP A 95 11.16 9.04 28.71
C ASP A 95 11.53 10.36 27.99
N GLU A 96 11.71 10.31 26.67
CA GLU A 96 11.98 11.46 25.81
C GLU A 96 10.82 11.68 24.81
N PRO A 97 9.66 12.20 25.27
CA PRO A 97 8.48 12.35 24.43
C PRO A 97 8.70 13.33 23.27
N GLU A 98 9.55 14.34 23.43
CA GLU A 98 9.87 15.30 22.38
C GLU A 98 10.59 14.66 21.20
N THR A 99 11.65 13.87 21.47
CA THR A 99 12.38 13.11 20.44
C THR A 99 11.46 12.11 19.73
N LEU A 100 10.57 11.47 20.49
CA LEU A 100 9.62 10.48 19.98
C LEU A 100 8.53 11.11 19.10
N GLN A 101 8.03 12.28 19.48
CA GLN A 101 7.07 13.03 18.68
C GLN A 101 7.72 13.53 17.40
N ALA A 102 8.93 14.12 17.48
CA ALA A 102 9.66 14.59 16.31
C ALA A 102 9.95 13.45 15.32
N ALA A 103 10.25 12.25 15.81
CA ALA A 103 10.44 11.08 14.94
C ALA A 103 9.13 10.68 14.26
N GLY A 104 8.00 10.72 14.99
CA GLY A 104 6.68 10.49 14.41
C GLY A 104 6.32 11.51 13.33
N ASP A 105 6.53 12.80 13.61
CA ASP A 105 6.23 13.89 12.70
C ASP A 105 7.05 13.81 11.42
N LEU A 106 8.35 13.50 11.52
CA LEU A 106 9.22 13.25 10.37
C LEU A 106 8.70 12.08 9.52
N MET A 107 8.37 10.96 10.16
CA MET A 107 7.89 9.79 9.42
C MET A 107 6.53 10.04 8.77
N MET A 108 5.62 10.75 9.43
CA MET A 108 4.34 11.17 8.85
C MET A 108 4.54 12.11 7.66
N LEU A 109 5.45 13.07 7.77
CA LEU A 109 5.80 14.00 6.69
C LEU A 109 6.31 13.24 5.45
N LEU A 110 7.25 12.31 5.64
CA LEU A 110 7.80 11.50 4.56
C LEU A 110 6.75 10.57 3.95
N CYS A 111 5.87 9.98 4.76
CA CYS A 111 4.88 9.02 4.32
C CYS A 111 3.60 9.66 3.73
N ALA A 112 3.34 10.95 3.94
CA ALA A 112 2.08 11.61 3.56
C ALA A 112 1.80 11.57 2.06
N SER A 113 2.85 11.68 1.22
CA SER A 113 2.76 11.67 -0.24
C SER A 113 3.56 10.56 -0.90
N ALA A 114 3.99 9.56 -0.12
CA ALA A 114 4.86 8.50 -0.61
C ALA A 114 4.14 7.64 -1.65
N SER A 115 4.65 7.63 -2.88
CA SER A 115 4.09 6.83 -3.97
C SER A 115 4.51 5.36 -3.83
N GLN A 116 5.74 5.13 -3.38
CA GLN A 116 6.32 3.82 -3.20
C GLN A 116 7.25 3.82 -1.99
N VAL A 117 7.23 2.71 -1.26
CA VAL A 117 8.20 2.44 -0.21
C VAL A 117 8.84 1.09 -0.43
N THR A 118 10.17 1.08 -0.39
CA THR A 118 10.97 -0.13 -0.43
C THR A 118 11.83 -0.26 0.81
N VAL A 119 12.24 -1.48 1.14
CA VAL A 119 13.15 -1.75 2.26
C VAL A 119 14.33 -2.61 1.84
N ARG A 120 15.48 -2.30 2.46
CA ARG A 120 16.68 -3.12 2.44
C ARG A 120 17.13 -3.40 3.87
N SER A 121 17.54 -4.63 4.11
CA SER A 121 18.12 -5.03 5.39
C SER A 121 19.65 -5.09 5.27
N LEU A 122 20.35 -4.34 6.12
CA LEU A 122 21.81 -4.26 6.18
C LEU A 122 22.31 -4.77 7.54
N PRO A 123 23.61 -5.10 7.67
CA PRO A 123 24.22 -5.41 8.96
C PRO A 123 23.95 -4.31 9.99
N SER A 124 23.86 -4.70 11.27
CA SER A 124 23.70 -3.71 12.33
C SER A 124 24.92 -2.81 12.44
N GLN A 125 24.68 -1.59 12.88
CA GLN A 125 25.72 -0.60 13.16
C GLN A 125 25.64 -0.23 14.64
N PRO A 126 26.77 0.16 15.27
CA PRO A 126 26.77 0.61 16.65
C PRO A 126 25.80 1.78 16.84
N PHE A 127 24.84 1.65 17.76
CA PHE A 127 23.85 2.68 18.04
C PHE A 127 23.36 2.61 19.48
N GLY A 128 23.56 3.68 20.24
CA GLY A 128 23.21 3.74 21.67
C GLY A 128 23.90 2.65 22.49
N THR A 129 23.28 2.29 23.63
CA THR A 129 23.74 1.21 24.51
C THR A 129 22.86 -0.04 24.38
N SER A 130 23.38 -1.24 24.68
CA SER A 130 22.58 -2.48 24.59
C SER A 130 21.42 -2.55 25.59
N ALA A 131 21.40 -1.68 26.60
CA ALA A 131 20.35 -1.60 27.62
C ALA A 131 19.09 -0.86 27.17
N GLU A 132 19.18 -0.01 26.14
CA GLU A 132 18.03 0.73 25.64
C GLU A 132 17.15 -0.18 24.79
N ALA A 133 15.93 -0.49 25.24
CA ALA A 133 15.11 -1.47 24.54
C ALA A 133 14.53 -0.94 23.21
N GLY A 134 14.48 0.38 23.00
CA GLY A 134 13.71 1.00 21.93
C GLY A 134 12.19 0.85 22.14
N ILE A 135 11.42 1.16 21.10
CA ILE A 135 9.95 1.16 21.17
C ILE A 135 9.39 0.14 20.17
N SER A 136 8.47 -0.72 20.64
CA SER A 136 7.83 -1.72 19.78
C SER A 136 6.98 -1.07 18.69
N ALA A 137 6.86 -1.73 17.54
CA ALA A 137 5.99 -1.28 16.45
C ALA A 137 4.55 -1.02 16.91
N ALA A 138 3.98 -1.91 17.73
CA ALA A 138 2.66 -1.70 18.34
C ALA A 138 2.60 -0.51 19.31
N GLY A 139 3.72 -0.18 19.96
CA GLY A 139 3.85 1.00 20.81
C GLY A 139 3.88 2.28 19.97
N LEU A 140 4.68 2.29 18.91
CA LEU A 140 4.74 3.40 17.94
C LEU A 140 3.39 3.63 17.26
N ALA A 141 2.72 2.56 16.82
CA ALA A 141 1.40 2.64 16.22
C ALA A 141 0.38 3.35 17.12
N LYS A 142 0.37 3.03 18.42
CA LYS A 142 -0.52 3.70 19.39
C LYS A 142 -0.18 5.17 19.57
N LEU A 143 1.11 5.51 19.62
CA LEU A 143 1.57 6.88 19.83
C LEU A 143 1.34 7.76 18.60
N TRP A 144 1.49 7.19 17.42
CA TRP A 144 1.33 7.89 16.15
C TRP A 144 -0.09 7.74 15.56
N HIS A 145 -1.01 7.11 16.30
CA HIS A 145 -2.40 6.88 15.89
C HIS A 145 -2.55 6.12 14.55
N ILE A 146 -1.71 5.11 14.35
CA ILE A 146 -1.70 4.27 13.15
C ILE A 146 -2.46 2.99 13.42
N ASP A 147 -3.38 2.66 12.52
CA ASP A 147 -4.04 1.36 12.50
C ASP A 147 -3.18 0.35 11.74
N LEU A 148 -2.50 -0.54 12.47
CA LEU A 148 -1.73 -1.65 11.89
C LEU A 148 -2.61 -2.76 11.33
N ASP A 149 -3.87 -2.84 11.76
CA ASP A 149 -4.83 -3.83 11.31
C ASP A 149 -5.67 -3.32 10.12
N ALA A 150 -5.41 -2.10 9.65
CA ALA A 150 -6.02 -1.55 8.45
C ALA A 150 -5.72 -2.47 7.26
N LYS A 151 -6.77 -3.12 6.76
CA LYS A 151 -6.64 -4.00 5.59
C LYS A 151 -6.09 -3.19 4.42
N PRO A 152 -5.12 -3.73 3.66
CA PRO A 152 -4.68 -3.10 2.42
C PRO A 152 -5.91 -2.80 1.56
N VAL A 153 -6.04 -1.55 1.12
CA VAL A 153 -7.09 -1.16 0.18
C VAL A 153 -6.91 -2.00 -1.08
N ALA A 154 -7.96 -2.67 -1.54
CA ALA A 154 -7.90 -3.54 -2.70
C ALA A 154 -7.36 -2.79 -3.92
N LEU A 155 -6.60 -3.49 -4.78
CA LEU A 155 -5.94 -2.90 -5.95
C LEU A 155 -6.88 -2.02 -6.79
N ILE A 156 -8.08 -2.52 -7.04
CA ILE A 156 -9.11 -1.82 -7.84
C ILE A 156 -9.56 -0.52 -7.14
N GLU A 157 -9.77 -0.56 -5.83
CA GLU A 157 -10.17 0.64 -5.09
C GLU A 157 -9.06 1.70 -5.09
N ARG A 158 -7.79 1.29 -4.95
CA ARG A 158 -6.65 2.22 -5.08
C ARG A 158 -6.59 2.83 -6.47
N PHE A 159 -6.74 2.00 -7.49
CA PHE A 159 -6.71 2.44 -8.89
C PHE A 159 -7.78 3.51 -9.14
N PHE A 160 -8.99 3.30 -8.65
CA PHE A 160 -10.09 4.28 -8.74
C PHE A 160 -9.81 5.56 -7.95
N ALA A 161 -9.27 5.46 -6.74
CA ALA A 161 -8.91 6.62 -5.94
C ALA A 161 -7.88 7.51 -6.67
N ALA A 162 -6.82 6.91 -7.20
CA ALA A 162 -5.73 7.63 -7.87
C ALA A 162 -6.13 8.21 -9.24
N HIS A 163 -7.07 7.58 -9.96
CA HIS A 163 -7.41 7.94 -11.35
C HIS A 163 -8.85 8.42 -11.53
N SER A 164 -9.52 8.80 -10.45
CA SER A 164 -10.90 9.29 -10.45
C SER A 164 -11.14 10.44 -11.45
N ASN A 165 -10.17 11.34 -11.62
CA ASN A 165 -10.25 12.45 -12.59
C ASN A 165 -10.35 12.00 -14.06
N GLY A 166 -9.88 10.79 -14.37
CA GLY A 166 -9.99 10.19 -15.71
C GLY A 166 -11.30 9.44 -15.95
N MET A 167 -12.14 9.31 -14.92
CA MET A 167 -13.37 8.52 -14.91
C MET A 167 -14.58 9.43 -14.76
N THR A 168 -15.67 9.11 -15.46
CA THR A 168 -16.93 9.84 -15.35
C THR A 168 -17.77 9.29 -14.19
N ALA A 169 -17.79 7.97 -14.03
CA ALA A 169 -18.42 7.27 -12.91
C ALA A 169 -17.70 5.94 -12.67
N TYR A 170 -17.76 5.43 -11.44
CA TYR A 170 -17.30 4.08 -11.13
C TYR A 170 -18.15 3.41 -10.06
N LEU A 171 -18.14 2.08 -10.11
CA LEU A 171 -18.78 1.17 -9.19
C LEU A 171 -17.75 0.12 -8.80
N TYR A 172 -17.46 0.02 -7.51
CA TYR A 172 -16.55 -0.96 -6.94
C TYR A 172 -17.35 -1.98 -6.15
N VAL A 173 -17.11 -3.25 -6.45
CA VAL A 173 -17.71 -4.42 -5.79
C VAL A 173 -16.61 -5.22 -5.15
N SER A 174 -16.79 -5.52 -3.86
CA SER A 174 -15.93 -6.44 -3.13
C SER A 174 -16.75 -7.64 -2.67
N ASN A 175 -16.26 -8.85 -2.94
CA ASN A 175 -16.92 -10.11 -2.56
C ASN A 175 -18.40 -10.23 -2.99
N GLY A 176 -18.77 -9.58 -4.11
CA GLY A 176 -20.13 -9.61 -4.65
C GLY A 176 -21.05 -8.48 -4.18
N ASP A 177 -20.64 -7.74 -3.15
CA ASP A 177 -21.39 -6.59 -2.63
C ASP A 177 -20.82 -5.27 -3.17
N VAL A 178 -21.70 -4.34 -3.53
CA VAL A 178 -21.30 -3.00 -3.97
C VAL A 178 -20.71 -2.25 -2.79
N ALA A 179 -19.39 -2.11 -2.79
CA ALA A 179 -18.63 -1.47 -1.71
C ALA A 179 -18.60 0.05 -1.86
N LYS A 180 -18.55 0.57 -3.10
CA LYS A 180 -18.43 2.02 -3.35
C LYS A 180 -18.96 2.41 -4.73
N THR A 181 -19.58 3.58 -4.81
CA THR A 181 -20.04 4.19 -6.08
C THR A 181 -19.70 5.68 -6.12
N VAL A 182 -19.35 6.18 -7.31
CA VAL A 182 -19.07 7.60 -7.56
C VAL A 182 -19.60 7.99 -8.93
N GLY A 183 -20.22 9.17 -9.02
CA GLY A 183 -20.80 9.71 -10.26
C GLY A 183 -22.18 9.12 -10.58
N ASP A 184 -22.62 9.29 -11.84
CA ASP A 184 -23.84 8.66 -12.33
C ASP A 184 -23.57 7.20 -12.71
N VAL A 185 -23.95 6.30 -11.81
CA VAL A 185 -23.70 4.86 -11.92
C VAL A 185 -24.90 4.08 -12.45
N ALA A 186 -26.01 4.71 -12.83
CA ALA A 186 -27.23 3.99 -13.22
C ALA A 186 -26.99 2.96 -14.33
N MET A 187 -26.19 3.35 -15.34
CA MET A 187 -25.77 2.44 -16.41
C MET A 187 -24.83 1.33 -15.91
N LEU A 188 -23.89 1.65 -15.02
CA LEU A 188 -22.92 0.68 -14.48
C LEU A 188 -23.61 -0.35 -13.59
N ASP A 189 -24.60 0.06 -12.80
CA ASP A 189 -25.42 -0.80 -11.96
C ASP A 189 -26.31 -1.73 -12.79
N ALA A 190 -26.90 -1.22 -13.88
CA ALA A 190 -27.62 -2.05 -14.85
C ALA A 190 -26.70 -3.11 -15.49
N LEU A 191 -25.47 -2.74 -15.85
CA LEU A 191 -24.49 -3.70 -16.40
C LEU A 191 -24.05 -4.74 -15.36
N TRP A 192 -23.80 -4.30 -14.13
CA TRP A 192 -23.44 -5.17 -13.00
C TRP A 192 -24.50 -6.24 -12.75
N SER A 193 -25.75 -5.81 -12.58
CA SER A 193 -26.89 -6.67 -12.26
C SER A 193 -27.28 -7.65 -13.38
N THR A 194 -27.02 -7.32 -14.65
CA THR A 194 -27.55 -8.10 -15.78
C THR A 194 -26.49 -8.86 -16.58
N GLN A 195 -25.30 -8.30 -16.78
CA GLN A 195 -24.35 -8.80 -17.79
C GLN A 195 -23.05 -9.34 -17.19
N ILE A 196 -22.62 -8.83 -16.04
CA ILE A 196 -21.24 -9.05 -15.58
C ILE A 196 -20.96 -10.50 -15.17
N ALA A 197 -21.95 -11.19 -14.60
CA ALA A 197 -21.81 -12.58 -14.18
C ALA A 197 -21.62 -13.49 -15.40
N THR A 198 -22.44 -13.28 -16.44
CA THR A 198 -22.32 -13.99 -17.72
C THR A 198 -21.01 -13.66 -18.42
N PHE A 199 -20.60 -12.39 -18.39
CA PHE A 199 -19.32 -11.94 -18.94
C PHE A 199 -18.14 -12.65 -18.27
N ARG A 200 -18.06 -12.65 -16.93
CA ARG A 200 -16.98 -13.33 -16.18
C ARG A 200 -16.91 -14.82 -16.50
N LYS A 201 -18.06 -15.49 -16.58
CA LYS A 201 -18.16 -16.91 -16.92
C LYS A 201 -17.60 -17.19 -18.32
N ARG A 202 -18.00 -16.40 -19.32
CA ARG A 202 -17.51 -16.54 -20.70
C ARG A 202 -16.02 -16.19 -20.81
N HIS A 203 -15.59 -15.10 -20.19
CA HIS A 203 -14.20 -14.66 -20.22
C HIS A 203 -13.26 -15.72 -19.64
N ARG A 204 -13.60 -16.34 -18.51
CA ARG A 204 -12.83 -17.45 -17.92
C ARG A 204 -12.77 -18.68 -18.84
N SER A 205 -13.82 -18.95 -19.61
CA SER A 205 -13.83 -20.06 -20.58
C SER A 205 -12.95 -19.82 -21.80
N VAL A 206 -12.75 -18.56 -22.21
CA VAL A 206 -11.94 -18.19 -23.38
C VAL A 206 -10.46 -18.02 -23.01
N LEU A 207 -10.17 -17.53 -21.81
CA LEU A 207 -8.81 -17.29 -21.32
C LEU A 207 -8.54 -18.02 -19.99
N PRO A 208 -8.45 -19.36 -20.00
CA PRO A 208 -8.35 -20.16 -18.77
C PRO A 208 -7.00 -20.07 -18.04
N GLN A 209 -5.92 -19.65 -18.72
CA GLN A 209 -4.56 -19.66 -18.17
C GLN A 209 -4.04 -18.30 -17.68
N GLN A 210 -4.83 -17.25 -17.78
CA GLN A 210 -4.46 -16.01 -17.13
C GLN A 210 -4.98 -16.08 -15.71
N GLU A 211 -4.10 -15.98 -14.72
CA GLU A 211 -4.44 -15.73 -13.33
C GLU A 211 -3.81 -14.38 -12.95
N GLY A 212 -4.47 -13.62 -12.09
CA GLY A 212 -4.04 -12.28 -11.69
C GLY A 212 -4.96 -11.13 -12.13
N PRO A 213 -4.63 -9.89 -11.72
CA PRO A 213 -5.49 -8.73 -11.92
C PRO A 213 -5.54 -8.27 -13.37
N ARG A 214 -6.71 -7.82 -13.83
CA ARG A 214 -6.93 -7.45 -15.24
C ARG A 214 -7.78 -6.22 -15.40
N LEU A 215 -7.50 -5.49 -16.47
CA LEU A 215 -8.34 -4.42 -16.97
C LEU A 215 -8.84 -4.79 -18.37
N ILE A 216 -10.15 -4.76 -18.55
CA ILE A 216 -10.82 -5.03 -19.82
C ILE A 216 -11.52 -3.75 -20.26
N CYS A 217 -10.95 -3.09 -21.26
CA CYS A 217 -11.52 -1.89 -21.87
C CYS A 217 -12.42 -2.29 -23.04
N LEU A 218 -13.68 -1.85 -23.04
CA LEU A 218 -14.51 -1.96 -24.23
C LEU A 218 -14.08 -0.87 -25.20
N ASN A 219 -13.99 -1.17 -26.51
CA ASN A 219 -13.54 -0.18 -27.50
C ASN A 219 -14.70 0.63 -28.08
N GLU A 220 -15.93 0.13 -27.97
CA GLU A 220 -17.11 0.78 -28.51
C GLU A 220 -17.79 1.65 -27.44
N PRO A 221 -18.14 2.91 -27.76
CA PRO A 221 -18.90 3.76 -26.87
C PRO A 221 -20.32 3.20 -26.69
N LEU A 222 -20.76 3.15 -25.44
CA LEU A 222 -22.14 2.86 -25.07
C LEU A 222 -22.86 4.20 -24.85
N GLY A 223 -23.72 4.58 -25.78
CA GLY A 223 -24.50 5.83 -25.69
C GLY A 223 -23.70 7.08 -26.06
N GLU A 224 -23.86 8.16 -25.28
CA GLU A 224 -23.29 9.51 -25.53
C GLU A 224 -21.76 9.56 -25.38
N ASN A 225 -21.04 8.88 -26.25
CA ASN A 225 -19.58 8.92 -26.36
C ASN A 225 -18.83 8.51 -25.07
N THR A 226 -19.47 7.66 -24.27
CA THR A 226 -18.94 7.13 -23.02
C THR A 226 -18.61 5.67 -23.19
N THR A 227 -17.44 5.25 -22.74
CA THR A 227 -16.96 3.88 -22.83
C THR A 227 -16.91 3.28 -21.45
N VAL A 228 -17.03 1.95 -21.34
CA VAL A 228 -16.98 1.23 -20.06
C VAL A 228 -15.77 0.30 -20.04
N ALA A 229 -15.13 0.21 -18.88
CA ALA A 229 -14.10 -0.77 -18.60
C ALA A 229 -14.45 -1.56 -17.34
N VAL A 230 -13.90 -2.77 -17.27
CA VAL A 230 -14.05 -3.69 -16.16
C VAL A 230 -12.66 -4.06 -15.64
N ALA A 231 -12.37 -3.69 -14.41
CA ALA A 231 -11.22 -4.18 -13.65
C ALA A 231 -11.64 -5.41 -12.83
N ILE A 232 -10.81 -6.46 -12.79
CA ILE A 232 -11.08 -7.70 -12.06
C ILE A 232 -9.80 -8.10 -11.33
N ASP A 233 -9.91 -8.35 -10.03
CA ASP A 233 -8.85 -8.88 -9.20
C ASP A 233 -9.44 -9.87 -8.19
N GLY A 234 -9.28 -11.17 -8.44
CA GLY A 234 -9.93 -12.22 -7.63
C GLY A 234 -11.46 -12.05 -7.53
N ASN A 235 -11.93 -11.70 -6.33
CA ASN A 235 -13.34 -11.44 -6.02
C ASN A 235 -13.74 -9.97 -6.10
N ASP A 236 -12.77 -9.08 -6.24
CA ASP A 236 -12.98 -7.65 -6.42
C ASP A 236 -13.24 -7.35 -7.90
N VAL A 237 -14.25 -6.52 -8.16
CA VAL A 237 -14.62 -6.08 -9.50
C VAL A 237 -14.87 -4.57 -9.49
N GLY A 238 -14.26 -3.88 -10.44
CA GLY A 238 -14.49 -2.46 -10.68
C GLY A 238 -15.11 -2.26 -12.05
N LEU A 239 -16.25 -1.57 -12.11
CA LEU A 239 -16.83 -1.10 -13.36
C LEU A 239 -16.70 0.41 -13.39
N PHE A 240 -16.24 0.97 -14.49
CA PHE A 240 -16.11 2.42 -14.60
C PHE A 240 -16.34 2.90 -16.02
N SER A 241 -16.88 4.10 -16.11
CA SER A 241 -17.10 4.80 -17.36
C SER A 241 -16.03 5.86 -17.57
N TYR A 242 -15.59 6.03 -18.81
CA TYR A 242 -14.53 6.96 -19.18
C TYR A 242 -14.74 7.47 -20.61
N LYS A 243 -14.08 8.58 -20.96
CA LYS A 243 -14.06 9.10 -22.33
C LYS A 243 -13.06 8.28 -23.17
N PRO A 244 -13.36 7.91 -24.43
CA PRO A 244 -12.46 7.13 -25.28
C PRO A 244 -11.01 7.66 -25.32
N SER A 245 -10.84 8.99 -25.30
CA SER A 245 -9.52 9.65 -25.29
C SER A 245 -8.66 9.37 -24.05
N GLN A 246 -9.25 8.91 -22.94
CA GLN A 246 -8.54 8.54 -21.71
C GLN A 246 -8.04 7.09 -21.70
N MET A 247 -8.47 6.26 -22.65
CA MET A 247 -8.12 4.82 -22.69
C MET A 247 -6.61 4.56 -22.57
N PRO A 248 -5.72 5.23 -23.34
CA PRO A 248 -4.29 4.96 -23.26
C PRO A 248 -3.70 5.27 -21.88
N LYS A 249 -4.18 6.35 -21.25
CA LYS A 249 -3.74 6.75 -19.90
C LYS A 249 -4.18 5.76 -18.84
N LEU A 250 -5.43 5.29 -18.93
CA LEU A 250 -5.99 4.31 -17.98
C LEU A 250 -5.31 2.95 -18.09
N VAL A 251 -5.02 2.48 -19.30
CA VAL A 251 -4.27 1.23 -19.52
C VAL A 251 -2.84 1.37 -19.00
N SER A 252 -2.16 2.48 -19.29
CA SER A 252 -0.81 2.73 -18.76
C SER A 252 -0.81 2.76 -17.23
N ALA A 253 -1.77 3.47 -16.62
CA ALA A 253 -1.91 3.57 -15.17
C ALA A 253 -2.19 2.22 -14.52
N TRP A 254 -3.03 1.39 -15.14
CA TRP A 254 -3.31 0.04 -14.66
C TRP A 254 -2.06 -0.83 -14.69
N THR A 255 -1.32 -0.81 -15.79
CA THR A 255 -0.05 -1.55 -15.90
C THR A 255 0.94 -1.10 -14.83
N SER A 256 1.10 0.21 -14.60
CA SER A 256 1.95 0.74 -13.53
C SER A 256 1.47 0.39 -12.11
N ALA A 257 0.16 0.14 -11.93
CA ALA A 257 -0.38 -0.31 -10.65
C ALA A 257 -0.12 -1.81 -10.39
N LEU A 258 0.27 -2.57 -11.42
CA LEU A 258 0.66 -3.98 -11.34
C LEU A 258 2.18 -4.19 -11.23
N GLY A 259 3.00 -3.24 -11.68
CA GLY A 259 4.46 -3.30 -11.71
C GLY A 259 5.11 -2.05 -12.27
#